data_AF-A0A1I8NCW3-F1
#
_entry.id   AF-A0A1I8NCW3-F1
#
_cell.length_a   1.000
_cell.length_b   1.000
_cell.length_c   1.000
_cell.angle_alpha   90.00
_cell.angle_beta   90.00
_cell.angle_gamma   90.00
#
_symmetry.space_group_name_H-M   'P 1'
#
loop_
_entity.id
_entity.type
_entity.pdbx_description
1 polymer ?
#
loop_
_entity_poly.entity_id
_entity_poly.type
_entity_poly.pdbx_seq_one_letter_code
_entity_poly.pdbx_strand_id
1 'polypeptide(L)'
;MYKLIVFCIISQANSLRIISMVNQNLAEIIRNSNASIVKDPERSAECFSIYTIKLTNLTNEFEANYTRCIGISNNATSCLHRQVKPDLDRVDLLRDEICSRFYMCRRNDSQPYTYFECMNNAAGEAIPTTHLLQNLSKDKMQYLSFKYEVIRYNEYTCTETYSQLYLQEAESLRDELEKCLNAANRTNNNSQLTMGIQKIL
;
A
#
# COMPACT_ATOMS: atom_id res chain seq x y z
N MET A 1 13.73 -4.65 -15.24
CA MET A 1 14.17 -3.63 -14.26
C MET A 1 13.22 -2.43 -14.11
N TYR A 2 12.36 -2.11 -15.09
CA TYR A 2 11.42 -0.97 -14.96
C TYR A 2 10.17 -1.19 -14.07
N LYS A 3 9.78 -2.44 -13.78
CA LYS A 3 8.59 -2.73 -12.95
C LYS A 3 8.77 -2.44 -11.44
N LEU A 4 10.01 -2.40 -10.94
CA LEU A 4 10.29 -2.16 -9.52
C LEU A 4 10.23 -0.67 -9.15
N ILE A 5 10.54 0.23 -10.09
CA ILE A 5 10.55 1.69 -9.83
C ILE A 5 9.13 2.25 -9.80
N VAL A 6 8.21 1.70 -10.59
CA VAL A 6 6.82 2.18 -10.67
C VAL A 6 6.03 1.88 -9.38
N PHE A 7 6.33 0.77 -8.69
CA PHE A 7 5.60 0.40 -7.47
C PHE A 7 5.95 1.27 -6.25
N CYS A 8 7.18 1.79 -6.15
CA CYS A 8 7.58 2.70 -5.07
C CYS A 8 6.89 4.08 -5.15
N ILE A 9 6.45 4.50 -6.33
CA ILE A 9 5.80 5.81 -6.53
C ILE A 9 4.31 5.75 -6.16
N ILE A 10 3.65 4.63 -6.42
CA ILE A 10 2.21 4.46 -6.15
C ILE A 10 1.95 4.37 -4.64
N SER A 11 2.86 3.75 -3.87
CA SER A 11 2.67 3.57 -2.43
C SER A 11 2.80 4.87 -1.63
N GLN A 12 3.71 5.76 -2.03
CA GLN A 12 3.87 7.09 -1.42
C GLN A 12 2.67 7.99 -1.71
N ALA A 13 2.04 7.87 -2.88
CA ALA A 13 0.95 8.74 -3.29
C ALA A 13 -0.30 8.63 -2.38
N ASN A 14 -0.57 7.45 -1.82
CA ASN A 14 -1.77 7.24 -1.01
C ASN A 14 -1.60 7.68 0.45
N SER A 15 -0.44 7.40 1.07
CA SER A 15 -0.14 7.93 2.41
C SER A 15 -0.09 9.47 2.39
N LEU A 16 0.53 10.06 1.35
CA LEU A 16 0.58 11.51 1.14
C LEU A 16 -0.82 12.15 1.01
N ARG A 17 -1.76 11.47 0.35
CA ARG A 17 -3.15 11.97 0.24
C ARG A 17 -3.85 12.04 1.58
N ILE A 18 -3.70 11.01 2.41
CA ILE A 18 -4.33 10.94 3.74
C ILE A 18 -3.74 12.03 4.66
N ILE A 19 -2.41 12.18 4.67
CA ILE A 19 -1.73 13.24 5.42
C ILE A 19 -2.19 14.63 4.95
N SER A 20 -2.31 14.84 3.63
CA SER A 20 -2.80 16.10 3.07
C SER A 20 -4.21 16.46 3.54
N MET A 21 -5.10 15.49 3.74
CA MET A 21 -6.46 15.74 4.22
C MET A 21 -6.47 16.24 5.66
N VAL A 22 -5.65 15.66 6.54
CA VAL A 22 -5.51 16.11 7.94
C VAL A 22 -4.96 17.55 8.02
N ASN A 23 -4.00 17.90 7.16
CA ASN A 23 -3.44 19.25 7.11
C ASN A 23 -4.45 20.34 6.73
N GLN A 24 -5.42 20.03 5.85
CA GLN A 24 -6.47 20.97 5.47
C GLN A 24 -7.38 21.33 6.66
N ASN A 25 -7.69 20.35 7.50
CA ASN A 25 -8.54 20.54 8.67
C ASN A 25 -7.88 21.39 9.76
N LEU A 26 -6.55 21.35 9.88
CA LEU A 26 -5.80 22.22 10.81
C LEU A 26 -5.89 23.70 10.43
N ALA A 27 -5.82 24.00 9.13
CA ALA A 27 -5.91 25.38 8.63
C ALA A 27 -7.25 26.05 9.01
N GLU A 28 -8.33 25.26 9.03
CA GLU A 28 -9.65 25.73 9.45
C GLU A 28 -9.67 26.14 10.94
N ILE A 29 -9.03 25.38 11.81
CA ILE A 29 -8.98 25.69 13.25
C ILE A 29 -8.19 26.94 13.52
N ILE A 30 -7.01 27.10 12.90
CA ILE A 30 -6.23 28.33 13.04
C ILE A 30 -7.08 29.54 12.65
N ARG A 31 -7.86 29.42 11.57
CA ARG A 31 -8.76 30.49 11.11
C ARG A 31 -9.86 30.82 12.12
N ASN A 32 -10.48 29.79 12.70
CA ASN A 32 -11.61 29.93 13.62
C ASN A 32 -11.19 30.32 15.04
N SER A 33 -9.94 30.03 15.44
CA SER A 33 -9.39 30.32 16.76
C SER A 33 -8.60 31.63 16.84
N ASN A 34 -8.61 32.46 15.79
CA ASN A 34 -7.91 33.75 15.75
C ASN A 34 -8.20 34.66 16.97
N ALA A 35 -9.44 34.67 17.46
CA ALA A 35 -9.80 35.45 18.65
C ALA A 35 -9.12 34.92 19.94
N SER A 36 -8.95 33.60 20.07
CA SER A 36 -8.27 32.97 21.20
C SER A 36 -6.76 33.25 21.18
N ILE A 37 -6.16 33.22 19.98
CA ILE A 37 -4.72 33.46 19.77
C ILE A 37 -4.33 34.88 20.19
N VAL A 38 -5.18 35.88 19.89
CA VAL A 38 -4.95 37.28 20.30
C VAL A 38 -5.20 37.48 21.80
N LYS A 39 -6.11 36.70 22.41
CA LYS A 39 -6.53 36.87 23.80
C LYS A 39 -5.55 36.28 24.83
N ASP A 40 -4.91 35.15 24.50
CA ASP A 40 -3.89 34.51 25.33
C ASP A 40 -2.83 33.82 24.44
N PRO A 41 -1.83 34.59 23.98
CA PRO A 41 -0.84 34.11 23.00
C PRO A 41 0.07 33.01 23.56
N GLU A 42 0.43 33.08 24.85
CA GLU A 42 1.34 32.13 25.49
C GLU A 42 0.69 30.75 25.60
N ARG A 43 -0.56 30.71 26.10
CA ARG A 43 -1.30 29.45 26.18
C ARG A 43 -1.67 28.89 24.81
N SER A 44 -1.99 29.75 23.85
CA SER A 44 -2.23 29.31 22.47
C SER A 44 -0.98 28.67 21.86
N ALA A 45 0.19 29.27 22.06
CA ALA A 45 1.46 28.71 21.61
C ALA A 45 1.76 27.35 22.27
N GLU A 46 1.47 27.19 23.56
CA GLU A 46 1.59 25.90 24.26
C GLU A 46 0.66 24.84 23.65
N CYS A 47 -0.63 25.18 23.44
CA CYS A 47 -1.60 24.28 22.81
C CYS A 47 -1.14 23.81 21.42
N PHE A 48 -0.66 24.73 20.58
CA PHE A 48 -0.13 24.40 19.26
C PHE A 48 1.16 23.56 19.36
N SER A 49 2.07 23.88 20.27
CA SER A 49 3.30 23.09 20.48
C SER A 49 2.98 21.64 20.85
N ILE A 50 2.06 21.42 21.79
CA ILE A 50 1.62 20.08 22.19
C ILE A 50 0.98 19.35 21.00
N TYR A 51 0.06 20.02 20.30
CA TYR A 51 -0.62 19.44 19.13
C TYR A 51 0.37 19.04 18.04
N THR A 52 1.31 19.91 17.67
CA THR A 52 2.31 19.64 16.64
C THR A 52 3.18 18.44 17.00
N ILE A 53 3.62 18.32 18.25
CA ILE A 53 4.40 17.16 18.72
C ILE A 53 3.57 15.87 18.59
N LYS A 54 2.33 15.88 19.09
CA LYS A 54 1.46 14.70 19.02
C LYS A 54 1.14 14.29 17.58
N LEU A 55 0.81 15.26 16.72
CA LEU A 55 0.50 15.01 15.31
C LEU A 55 1.72 14.47 14.56
N THR A 56 2.92 14.99 14.85
CA THR A 56 4.17 14.50 14.24
C THR A 56 4.42 13.05 14.63
N ASN A 57 4.26 12.71 15.91
CA ASN A 57 4.40 11.32 16.37
C ASN A 57 3.38 10.39 15.72
N LEU A 58 2.12 10.81 15.66
CA LEU A 58 1.05 10.06 15.00
C LEU A 58 1.34 9.85 13.50
N THR A 59 1.84 10.87 12.81
CA THR A 59 2.19 10.79 11.38
C THR A 59 3.34 9.80 11.16
N ASN A 60 4.39 9.86 11.99
CA ASN A 60 5.52 8.94 11.89
C ASN A 60 5.10 7.48 12.13
N GLU A 61 4.21 7.25 13.10
CA GLU A 61 3.66 5.91 13.37
C GLU A 61 2.82 5.40 12.19
N PHE A 62 1.95 6.25 11.64
CA PHE A 62 1.16 5.92 10.46
C PHE A 62 2.07 5.54 9.28
N GLU A 63 3.07 6.37 8.95
CA GLU A 63 4.00 6.10 7.84
C GLU A 63 4.76 4.79 8.04
N ALA A 64 5.23 4.51 9.25
CA ALA A 64 5.93 3.27 9.58
C ALA A 64 5.04 2.04 9.40
N ASN A 65 3.80 2.10 9.92
CA ASN A 65 2.84 0.99 9.83
C ASN A 65 2.35 0.78 8.38
N TYR A 66 2.07 1.85 7.66
CA TYR A 66 1.68 1.81 6.25
C TYR A 66 2.79 1.18 5.39
N THR A 67 4.04 1.63 5.57
CA THR A 67 5.21 1.08 4.89
C THR A 67 5.42 -0.40 5.22
N ARG A 68 5.19 -0.79 6.48
CA ARG A 68 5.26 -2.18 6.90
C ARG A 68 4.22 -3.06 6.18
N CYS A 69 2.98 -2.61 6.01
CA CYS A 69 1.96 -3.33 5.25
C CYS A 69 2.44 -3.66 3.83
N ILE A 70 2.98 -2.66 3.13
CA ILE A 70 3.53 -2.81 1.78
C ILE A 70 4.73 -3.77 1.78
N GLY A 71 5.62 -3.65 2.77
CA GLY A 71 6.76 -4.55 2.94
C GLY A 71 6.36 -6.02 3.07
N ILE A 72 5.30 -6.30 3.84
CA ILE A 72 4.74 -7.65 3.99
C ILE A 72 4.21 -8.18 2.65
N SER A 73 3.46 -7.36 1.91
CA SER A 73 2.92 -7.71 0.58
C SER A 73 4.04 -8.03 -0.44
N ASN A 74 5.08 -7.19 -0.48
CA ASN A 74 6.24 -7.40 -1.33
C ASN A 74 7.00 -8.69 -1.00
N ASN A 75 7.17 -8.98 0.30
CA ASN A 75 7.81 -10.22 0.73
C ASN A 75 6.95 -11.44 0.38
N ALA A 76 5.63 -11.37 0.56
CA ALA A 76 4.70 -12.42 0.16
C ALA A 76 4.76 -12.71 -1.34
N THR A 77 4.82 -11.66 -2.17
CA THR A 77 5.01 -11.77 -3.63
C THR A 77 6.33 -12.45 -3.98
N SER A 78 7.43 -12.03 -3.34
CA SER A 78 8.75 -12.62 -3.56
C SER A 78 8.80 -14.08 -3.13
N CYS A 79 8.11 -14.43 -2.04
CA CYS A 79 7.97 -15.81 -1.58
C CYS A 79 7.18 -16.65 -2.59
N LEU A 80 6.07 -16.13 -3.10
CA LEU A 80 5.28 -16.79 -4.14
C LEU A 80 6.12 -17.07 -5.40
N HIS A 81 6.96 -16.14 -5.85
CA HIS A 81 7.85 -16.35 -6.98
C HIS A 81 8.85 -17.48 -6.75
N ARG A 82 9.46 -17.54 -5.55
CA ARG A 82 10.35 -18.65 -5.19
C ARG A 82 9.61 -19.98 -5.14
N GLN A 83 8.38 -19.98 -4.63
CA GLN A 83 7.55 -21.18 -4.52
C GLN A 83 7.22 -21.78 -5.88
N VAL A 84 6.90 -20.96 -6.88
CA VAL A 84 6.52 -21.45 -8.22
C VAL A 84 7.70 -21.65 -9.17
N LYS A 85 8.92 -21.28 -8.76
CA LYS A 85 10.11 -21.42 -9.60
C LYS A 85 10.31 -22.86 -10.14
N PRO A 86 10.18 -23.93 -9.35
CA PRO A 86 10.31 -25.30 -9.87
C PRO A 86 9.27 -25.64 -10.94
N ASP A 87 8.06 -25.08 -10.85
CA ASP A 87 7.02 -25.28 -11.85
C ASP A 87 7.36 -24.55 -13.17
N LEU A 88 7.96 -23.36 -13.09
CA LEU A 88 8.48 -22.64 -14.26
C LEU A 88 9.59 -23.45 -14.94
N ASP A 89 10.55 -23.95 -14.15
CA ASP A 89 11.63 -24.79 -14.66
C ASP A 89 11.06 -26.07 -15.31
N ARG A 90 9.97 -26.64 -14.76
CA ARG A 90 9.29 -27.80 -15.37
C ARG A 90 8.57 -27.45 -16.67
N VAL A 91 7.92 -26.29 -16.76
CA VAL A 91 7.31 -25.77 -17.99
C VAL A 91 8.36 -25.62 -19.09
N ASP A 92 9.53 -25.07 -18.78
CA ASP A 92 10.63 -24.93 -19.72
C ASP A 92 11.13 -26.30 -20.22
N LEU A 93 11.30 -27.27 -19.32
CA LEU A 93 11.69 -28.62 -19.68
C LEU A 93 10.68 -29.30 -20.62
N LEU A 94 9.38 -29.17 -20.32
CA LEU A 94 8.30 -29.73 -21.16
C LEU A 94 8.28 -29.07 -22.55
N ARG A 95 8.46 -27.75 -22.62
CA ARG A 95 8.58 -27.02 -23.88
C ARG A 95 9.76 -27.55 -24.70
N ASP A 96 10.93 -27.66 -24.09
CA ASP A 96 12.15 -28.06 -24.79
C ASP A 96 12.06 -29.51 -25.26
N GLU A 97 11.43 -30.40 -24.49
CA GLU A 97 11.14 -31.77 -24.89
C GLU A 97 10.26 -31.79 -26.16
N ILE A 98 9.15 -31.04 -26.17
CA ILE A 98 8.27 -30.93 -27.36
C ILE A 98 9.06 -30.42 -28.56
N CYS A 99 9.79 -29.31 -28.41
CA CYS A 99 10.55 -28.72 -29.50
C CYS A 99 11.63 -29.67 -30.04
N SER A 100 12.31 -30.41 -29.17
CA SER A 100 13.37 -31.34 -29.57
C SER A 100 12.87 -32.44 -30.52
N ARG A 101 11.64 -32.95 -30.32
CA ARG A 101 11.03 -33.96 -31.19
C ARG A 101 10.88 -33.46 -32.62
N PHE A 102 10.44 -32.22 -32.78
CA PHE A 102 10.32 -31.60 -34.12
C PHE A 102 11.69 -31.29 -34.74
N TYR A 103 12.67 -30.88 -33.95
CA TYR A 103 14.02 -30.58 -34.45
C TYR A 103 14.74 -31.81 -35.03
N MET A 104 14.35 -33.03 -34.65
CA MET A 104 14.92 -34.25 -35.22
C MET A 104 14.47 -34.49 -36.66
N CYS A 105 13.35 -33.91 -37.10
CA CYS A 105 12.84 -34.04 -38.46
C CYS A 105 13.53 -33.05 -39.40
N ARG A 106 14.64 -33.48 -40.03
CA ARG A 106 15.34 -32.68 -41.04
C ARG A 106 14.60 -32.72 -42.37
N ARG A 107 14.36 -31.54 -42.94
CA ARG A 107 13.79 -31.41 -44.28
C ARG A 107 14.71 -32.06 -45.32
N ASN A 108 14.12 -32.92 -46.15
CA ASN A 108 14.77 -33.50 -47.31
C ASN A 108 13.80 -33.45 -48.51
N ASP A 109 14.02 -32.51 -49.42
CA ASP A 109 13.15 -32.31 -50.59
C ASP A 109 13.20 -33.50 -51.57
N SER A 110 14.21 -34.36 -51.47
CA SER A 110 14.29 -35.59 -52.28
C SER A 110 13.46 -36.74 -51.70
N GLN A 111 12.99 -36.64 -50.45
CA GLN A 111 12.21 -37.67 -49.76
C GLN A 111 11.04 -37.04 -48.97
N PRO A 112 10.07 -36.42 -49.67
CA PRO A 112 8.99 -35.69 -49.01
C PRO A 112 8.13 -36.58 -48.10
N TYR A 113 7.90 -37.83 -48.50
CA TYR A 113 7.13 -38.79 -47.69
C TYR A 113 7.76 -39.02 -46.30
N THR A 114 9.05 -39.34 -46.25
CA THR A 114 9.78 -39.59 -44.99
C THR A 114 9.79 -38.35 -44.08
N TYR A 115 9.88 -37.16 -44.68
CA TYR A 115 9.76 -35.92 -43.91
C TYR A 115 8.37 -35.76 -43.28
N PHE A 116 7.29 -35.97 -44.05
CA PHE A 116 5.92 -35.90 -43.51
C PHE A 116 5.64 -36.98 -42.46
N GLU A 117 6.12 -38.21 -42.67
CA GLU A 117 6.03 -39.30 -41.70
C GLU A 117 6.74 -38.94 -40.39
N CYS A 118 7.96 -38.40 -40.45
CA CYS A 118 8.68 -37.94 -39.26
C CYS A 118 7.90 -36.86 -38.51
N MET A 119 7.40 -35.84 -39.21
CA MET A 119 6.64 -34.75 -38.59
C MET A 119 5.34 -35.25 -37.96
N ASN A 120 4.65 -36.20 -38.59
CA ASN A 120 3.44 -36.82 -38.05
C ASN A 120 3.74 -37.62 -36.76
N ASN A 121 4.82 -38.41 -36.74
CA ASN A 121 5.22 -39.17 -35.56
C ASN A 121 5.68 -38.25 -34.43
N ALA A 122 6.51 -37.25 -34.72
CA ALA A 122 6.94 -36.25 -33.75
C ALA A 122 5.74 -35.51 -33.14
N ALA A 123 4.75 -35.15 -33.96
CA ALA A 123 3.51 -34.54 -33.48
C ALA A 123 2.72 -35.50 -32.57
N GLY A 124 2.53 -36.75 -32.98
CA GLY A 124 1.84 -37.78 -32.19
C GLY A 124 2.50 -38.01 -30.83
N GLU A 125 3.83 -38.10 -30.80
CA GLU A 125 4.61 -38.27 -29.56
C GLU A 125 4.62 -37.02 -28.67
N ALA A 126 4.45 -35.84 -29.25
CA ALA A 126 4.39 -34.59 -28.49
C ALA A 126 3.04 -34.36 -27.80
N ILE A 127 1.96 -35.07 -28.21
CA ILE A 127 0.61 -34.87 -27.66
C ILE A 127 0.56 -35.03 -26.12
N PRO A 128 1.07 -36.12 -25.51
CA PRO A 128 1.02 -36.28 -24.06
C PRO A 128 1.78 -35.18 -23.31
N THR A 129 2.99 -34.85 -23.77
CA THR A 129 3.83 -33.79 -23.18
C THR A 129 3.17 -32.42 -23.32
N THR A 130 2.49 -32.16 -24.44
CA THR A 130 1.71 -30.93 -24.68
C THR A 130 0.53 -30.83 -23.71
N HIS A 131 -0.20 -31.92 -23.48
CA HIS A 131 -1.29 -31.92 -22.49
C HIS A 131 -0.79 -31.71 -21.07
N LEU A 132 0.34 -32.31 -20.70
CA LEU A 132 0.97 -32.07 -19.39
C LEU A 132 1.38 -30.61 -19.22
N LEU A 133 2.01 -30.02 -20.25
CA LEU A 133 2.38 -28.61 -20.27
C LEU A 133 1.15 -27.71 -20.10
N GLN A 134 0.07 -28.00 -20.84
CA GLN A 134 -1.18 -27.26 -20.76
C GLN A 134 -1.80 -27.31 -19.36
N ASN A 135 -1.92 -28.52 -18.79
CA ASN A 135 -2.53 -28.71 -17.47
C ASN A 135 -1.71 -28.02 -16.37
N LEU A 136 -0.39 -28.27 -16.34
CA LEU A 136 0.50 -27.61 -15.38
C LEU A 136 0.40 -26.08 -15.48
N SER A 137 0.46 -25.55 -16.70
CA SER A 137 0.40 -24.09 -16.92
C SER A 137 -0.93 -23.51 -16.47
N LYS A 138 -2.05 -24.18 -16.79
CA LYS A 138 -3.39 -23.75 -16.40
C LYS A 138 -3.55 -23.75 -14.87
N ASP A 139 -3.15 -24.83 -14.22
CA ASP A 139 -3.27 -24.98 -12.77
C ASP A 139 -2.44 -23.91 -12.05
N LYS A 140 -1.20 -23.67 -12.52
CA LYS A 140 -0.31 -22.66 -11.91
C LYS A 140 -0.75 -21.24 -12.21
N MET A 141 -1.34 -20.97 -13.38
CA MET A 141 -1.94 -19.69 -13.70
C MET A 141 -3.11 -19.37 -12.75
N GLN A 142 -4.00 -20.33 -12.52
CA GLN A 142 -5.12 -20.17 -11.58
C GLN A 142 -4.63 -19.98 -10.15
N TYR A 143 -3.66 -20.80 -9.72
CA TYR A 143 -3.03 -20.67 -8.41
C TYR A 143 -2.41 -19.29 -8.19
N LEU A 144 -1.61 -18.81 -9.15
CA LEU A 144 -0.98 -17.49 -9.09
C LEU A 144 -2.02 -16.37 -9.05
N SER A 145 -3.06 -16.45 -9.88
CA SER A 145 -4.16 -15.47 -9.87
C SER A 145 -4.76 -15.35 -8.47
N PHE A 146 -5.18 -16.47 -7.88
CA PHE A 146 -5.73 -16.49 -6.53
C PHE A 146 -4.76 -15.91 -5.48
N LYS A 147 -3.49 -16.32 -5.52
CA LYS A 147 -2.49 -15.84 -4.55
C LYS A 147 -2.23 -14.35 -4.67
N TYR A 148 -2.19 -13.79 -5.88
CA TYR A 148 -2.05 -12.34 -6.06
C TYR A 148 -3.27 -11.58 -5.53
N GLU A 149 -4.48 -12.10 -5.71
CA GLU A 149 -5.68 -11.49 -5.15
C GLU A 149 -5.65 -11.46 -3.63
N VAL A 150 -5.24 -12.56 -2.98
CA VAL A 150 -5.08 -12.62 -1.52
C VAL A 150 -4.02 -11.64 -1.03
N ILE A 151 -2.86 -11.57 -1.70
CA ILE A 151 -1.79 -10.62 -1.34
C ILE A 151 -2.30 -9.18 -1.42
N ARG A 152 -2.97 -8.81 -2.51
CA ARG A 152 -3.54 -7.47 -2.72
C ARG A 152 -4.61 -7.14 -1.69
N TYR A 153 -5.49 -8.09 -1.40
CA TYR A 153 -6.54 -7.92 -0.39
C TYR A 153 -5.94 -7.67 1.01
N ASN A 154 -4.92 -8.42 1.38
CA ASN A 154 -4.23 -8.27 2.66
C ASN A 154 -3.51 -6.92 2.75
N GLU A 155 -2.83 -6.50 1.68
CA GLU A 155 -2.19 -5.18 1.60
C GLU A 155 -3.24 -4.08 1.81
N TYR A 156 -4.31 -4.11 1.02
CA TYR A 156 -5.41 -3.14 1.10
C TYR A 156 -5.97 -3.06 2.52
N THR A 157 -6.37 -4.20 3.09
CA THR A 157 -6.98 -4.26 4.43
C THR A 157 -6.04 -3.70 5.50
N CYS A 158 -4.75 -4.05 5.42
CA CYS A 158 -3.73 -3.54 6.34
C CYS A 158 -3.59 -2.02 6.20
N THR A 159 -3.40 -1.51 4.98
CA THR A 159 -3.23 -0.07 4.73
C THR A 159 -4.47 0.75 5.10
N GLU A 160 -5.66 0.24 4.81
CA GLU A 160 -6.93 0.89 5.13
C GLU A 160 -7.13 0.99 6.64
N THR A 161 -6.83 -0.09 7.38
CA THR A 161 -6.93 -0.11 8.84
C THR A 161 -6.11 1.02 9.48
N TYR A 162 -4.84 1.14 9.09
CA TYR A 162 -3.98 2.22 9.63
C TYR A 162 -4.36 3.60 9.12
N SER A 163 -4.93 3.69 7.92
CA SER A 163 -5.45 4.95 7.38
C SER A 163 -6.63 5.45 8.22
N GLN A 164 -7.57 4.57 8.55
CA GLN A 164 -8.73 4.89 9.39
C GLN A 164 -8.31 5.28 10.81
N LEU A 165 -7.38 4.52 11.41
CA LEU A 165 -6.84 4.84 12.74
C LEU A 165 -6.17 6.22 12.76
N TYR A 166 -5.32 6.51 11.77
CA TYR A 166 -4.68 7.82 11.67
C TYR A 166 -5.70 8.96 11.56
N LEU A 167 -6.76 8.79 10.75
CA LEU A 167 -7.80 9.80 10.62
C LEU A 167 -8.57 10.02 11.93
N GLN A 168 -8.95 8.95 12.60
CA GLN A 168 -9.66 9.01 13.88
C GLN A 168 -8.80 9.67 14.97
N GLU A 169 -7.53 9.29 15.07
CA GLU A 169 -6.63 9.86 16.07
C GLU A 169 -6.28 11.32 15.76
N ALA A 170 -6.10 11.68 14.48
CA ALA A 170 -5.89 13.06 14.07
C ALA A 170 -7.12 13.95 14.40
N GLU A 171 -8.34 13.42 14.24
CA GLU A 171 -9.56 14.09 14.67
C GLU A 171 -9.61 14.26 16.19
N SER A 172 -9.22 13.24 16.97
CA SER A 172 -9.14 13.37 18.43
C SER A 172 -8.12 14.42 18.88
N LEU A 173 -6.92 14.44 18.29
CA LEU A 173 -5.90 15.46 18.56
C LEU A 173 -6.40 16.87 18.23
N ARG A 174 -7.19 16.98 17.17
CA ARG A 174 -7.81 18.22 16.74
C ARG A 174 -8.82 18.72 17.77
N ASP A 175 -9.69 17.85 18.27
CA ASP A 175 -10.66 18.18 19.32
C ASP A 175 -9.95 18.59 20.63
N GLU A 176 -8.81 17.97 20.95
CA GLU A 176 -7.96 18.36 22.07
C GLU A 176 -7.38 19.78 21.90
N LEU A 177 -6.89 20.10 20.69
CA LEU A 177 -6.40 21.44 20.36
C LEU A 177 -7.51 22.48 20.54
N GLU A 178 -8.70 22.24 20.00
CA GLU A 178 -9.84 23.15 20.13
C GLU A 178 -10.22 23.37 21.60
N LYS A 179 -10.29 22.30 22.40
CA LYS A 179 -10.56 22.40 23.85
C LYS A 179 -9.48 23.22 24.57
N CYS A 180 -8.22 23.04 24.21
CA CYS A 180 -7.10 23.79 24.78
C CYS A 180 -7.20 25.29 24.46
N LEU A 181 -7.45 25.64 23.19
CA LEU A 181 -7.62 27.02 22.74
C LEU A 181 -8.87 27.68 23.35
N ASN A 182 -9.95 26.92 23.57
CA ASN A 182 -11.18 27.42 24.20
C ASN A 182 -11.04 27.57 25.73
N ALA A 183 -10.20 26.77 26.39
CA ALA A 183 -9.90 26.96 27.82
C ALA A 183 -9.15 28.28 28.07
N ALA A 184 -8.26 28.66 27.16
CA ALA A 184 -7.57 29.96 27.18
C ALA A 184 -8.56 31.16 27.17
N ASN A 185 -9.71 30.99 26.53
CA ASN A 185 -10.77 32.02 26.52
C ASN A 185 -11.44 32.23 27.89
N ARG A 186 -11.48 31.22 28.76
CA ARG A 186 -12.22 31.24 30.04
C ARG A 186 -11.39 31.77 31.21
N THR A 187 -10.08 31.54 31.24
CA THR A 187 -9.21 31.91 32.37
C THR A 187 -9.11 33.43 32.61
N ASN A 188 -9.35 34.27 31.60
CA ASN A 188 -9.29 35.74 31.74
C ASN A 188 -10.65 36.44 31.94
N ASN A 189 -11.78 35.73 31.86
CA ASN A 189 -13.08 36.34 32.24
C ASN A 189 -13.23 36.42 33.77
N ASN A 190 -12.52 35.57 34.51
CA ASN A 190 -12.51 35.61 35.99
C ASN A 190 -11.53 36.64 36.58
N SER A 191 -10.56 37.14 35.82
CA SER A 191 -9.66 38.22 36.23
C SER A 191 -10.23 39.62 35.96
N GLN A 192 -11.28 39.75 35.13
CA GLN A 192 -12.03 40.99 34.97
C GLN A 192 -13.15 41.18 36.02
N LEU A 193 -13.62 40.10 36.66
CA LEU A 193 -14.65 40.17 37.71
C LEU A 193 -14.11 40.55 39.10
N THR A 194 -12.79 40.53 39.31
CA THR A 194 -12.17 40.91 40.59
C THR A 194 -11.69 42.37 40.67
N MET A 195 -11.74 43.15 39.57
CA MET A 195 -11.43 44.59 39.58
C MET A 195 -12.67 45.49 39.72
N GLY A 196 -13.86 44.93 39.96
CA GLY A 196 -15.13 45.67 40.05
C GLY A 196 -15.66 45.96 41.46
N ILE A 197 -15.00 45.54 42.54
CA ILE A 197 -15.54 45.69 43.92
C ILE A 197 -14.79 46.76 44.75
N GLN A 198 -13.73 47.38 44.26
CA GLN A 198 -12.93 48.33 45.06
C GLN A 198 -13.25 49.82 44.81
N LYS A 199 -14.52 50.18 44.60
CA LYS A 199 -15.02 51.58 44.67
C LYS A 199 -16.49 51.62 45.10
N ILE A 200 -16.76 51.30 46.37
CA ILE A 200 -17.79 51.92 47.22
C ILE A 200 -17.31 51.68 48.65
N LEU A 201 -16.57 52.65 49.19
CA LEU A 201 -16.47 53.03 50.61
C LEU A 201 -15.76 54.39 50.64
#